data_AF-A0A5D2S0G9-F1
#
_entry.id   AF-A0A5D2S0G9-F1
#
_cell.length_a   1.000
_cell.length_b   1.000
_cell.length_c   1.000
_cell.angle_alpha   90.00
_cell.angle_beta   90.00
_cell.angle_gamma   90.00
#
_symmetry.space_group_name_H-M   'P 1'
#
loop_
_entity.id
_entity.type
_entity.pdbx_description
1 polymer ?
#
loop_
_entity_poly.entity_id
_entity_poly.type
_entity_poly.pdbx_seq_one_letter_code
_entity_poly.pdbx_strand_id
1 'polypeptide(L)'
;MADALFFSCLLLFLAAMQCIGAVDYAVNGNTSNSDGCVQKNVLKVTLFIENGDGVAFANNNQIHVNANYLGTYKGDLRREFNGVLYHKMTHIWQWDGNGQTSVRLIEGIADFVRLKANYIPSHWVQPGHGDRWDQRSDVTARFLEYYDGLRNGFVAELNKKMRSGYNAGYFVELDYKAKYGN
;
A
#
# COMPACT_ATOMS: atom_id res chain seq x y z
N MET A 1 24.81 16.93 -7.88
CA MET A 1 23.51 17.33 -8.48
C MET A 1 22.55 16.17 -8.70
N ALA A 2 23.02 14.91 -8.83
CA ALA A 2 22.14 13.73 -8.89
C ALA A 2 21.44 13.39 -7.55
N ASP A 3 22.09 13.70 -6.42
CA ASP A 3 21.58 13.35 -5.08
C ASP A 3 20.34 14.17 -4.65
N ALA A 4 20.21 15.40 -5.14
CA ALA A 4 19.06 16.27 -4.83
C ALA A 4 17.79 15.89 -5.62
N LEU A 5 17.94 15.30 -6.81
CA LEU A 5 16.84 14.81 -7.64
C LEU A 5 16.24 13.51 -7.08
N PHE A 6 17.05 12.67 -6.42
CA PHE A 6 16.56 11.46 -5.75
C PHE A 6 15.74 11.80 -4.50
N PHE A 7 16.20 12.77 -3.70
CA PHE A 7 15.48 13.22 -2.51
C PHE A 7 14.17 13.96 -2.83
N SER A 8 14.14 14.78 -3.88
CA SER A 8 12.91 15.45 -4.31
C SER A 8 11.88 14.46 -4.86
N CYS A 9 12.32 13.42 -5.58
CA CYS A 9 11.45 12.32 -5.99
C CYS A 9 10.93 11.51 -4.81
N LEU A 10 11.72 11.26 -3.76
CA LEU A 10 11.27 10.55 -2.56
C LEU A 10 10.24 11.36 -1.74
N LEU A 11 10.42 12.68 -1.64
CA LEU A 11 9.46 13.58 -0.98
C LEU A 11 8.17 13.74 -1.79
N LEU A 12 8.25 13.89 -3.12
CA LEU A 12 7.09 13.88 -4.01
C LEU A 12 6.40 12.51 -4.03
N PHE A 13 7.15 11.41 -3.89
CA PHE A 13 6.63 10.05 -3.76
C PHE A 13 5.85 9.88 -2.45
N LEU A 14 6.38 10.35 -1.32
CA LEU A 14 5.69 10.33 -0.03
C LEU A 14 4.45 11.24 -0.01
N ALA A 15 4.52 12.42 -0.65
CA ALA A 15 3.36 13.31 -0.81
C ALA A 15 2.29 12.72 -1.76
N ALA A 16 2.68 12.05 -2.84
CA ALA A 16 1.75 11.35 -3.74
C ALA A 16 1.08 10.14 -3.06
N MET A 17 1.76 9.50 -2.10
CA MET A 17 1.18 8.44 -1.27
C MET A 17 0.10 8.96 -0.31
N GLN A 18 0.19 10.21 0.17
CA GLN A 18 -0.89 10.85 0.96
C GLN A 18 -2.20 10.97 0.17
N CYS A 19 -2.13 11.11 -1.16
CA CYS A 19 -3.30 11.19 -2.02
C CYS A 19 -3.98 9.82 -2.32
N ILE A 20 -3.39 8.69 -1.90
CA ILE A 20 -3.92 7.34 -2.19
C ILE A 20 -4.88 6.83 -1.10
N GLY A 21 -4.97 7.52 0.04
CA GLY A 21 -6.00 7.28 1.06
C GLY A 21 -5.83 5.99 1.87
N ALA A 22 -5.43 4.85 1.30
CA ALA A 22 -5.35 3.56 2.00
C ALA A 22 -4.48 3.59 3.27
N VAL A 23 -3.46 4.42 3.25
CA VAL A 23 -2.48 4.61 4.31
C VAL A 23 -2.12 6.09 4.27
N ASP A 24 -2.18 6.76 5.41
CA ASP A 24 -1.70 8.13 5.51
C ASP A 24 -0.23 8.11 5.92
N TYR A 25 0.54 9.08 5.45
CA TYR A 25 1.98 9.14 5.61
C TYR A 25 2.36 10.48 6.20
N ALA A 26 2.99 10.50 7.37
CA ALA A 26 3.67 11.70 7.87
C ALA A 26 5.14 11.68 7.44
N VAL A 27 5.55 12.65 6.61
CA VAL A 27 6.96 13.03 6.50
C VAL A 27 7.24 13.98 7.65
N ASN A 28 8.11 13.59 8.59
CA ASN A 28 8.52 14.48 9.68
C ASN A 28 9.37 15.65 9.14
N GLY A 29 8.70 16.71 8.73
CA GLY A 29 9.18 18.07 8.78
C GLY A 29 8.29 18.85 9.74
N ASN A 30 8.61 18.85 11.04
CA ASN A 30 8.14 19.78 12.08
C ASN A 30 6.73 20.40 11.93
N THR A 31 5.71 19.62 11.59
CA THR A 31 4.31 20.07 11.67
C THR A 31 3.49 19.06 12.45
N SER A 32 2.95 19.57 13.55
CA SER A 32 1.98 18.98 14.46
C SER A 32 0.92 18.13 13.78
N ASN A 33 0.61 17.00 14.43
CA ASN A 33 -0.58 16.17 14.25
C ASN A 33 -1.76 16.95 13.69
N SER A 34 -2.14 16.66 12.45
CA SER A 34 -3.48 16.93 11.96
C SER A 34 -4.39 15.80 12.43
N ASP A 35 -5.32 16.14 13.32
CA ASP A 35 -6.45 15.30 13.72
C ASP A 35 -7.23 14.84 12.48
N GLY A 36 -7.20 13.52 12.19
CA GLY A 36 -7.99 12.94 11.10
C GLY A 36 -7.59 11.53 10.63
N CYS A 37 -6.38 11.04 10.94
CA CYS A 37 -5.96 9.72 10.47
C CYS A 37 -5.04 8.98 11.45
N VAL A 38 -5.35 7.72 11.73
CA VAL A 38 -4.69 6.91 12.77
C VAL A 38 -3.69 5.95 12.11
N GLN A 39 -2.50 6.44 11.79
CA GLN A 39 -1.38 5.66 11.23
C GLN A 39 -0.47 5.05 12.32
N LYS A 40 0.36 4.07 11.95
CA LYS A 40 1.48 3.60 12.78
C LYS A 40 2.48 4.75 12.98
N ASN A 41 2.97 4.95 14.21
CA ASN A 41 3.99 5.96 14.49
C ASN A 41 5.37 5.47 14.02
N VAL A 42 5.70 5.77 12.76
CA VAL A 42 6.97 5.38 12.12
C VAL A 42 7.80 6.64 11.87
N LEU A 43 8.89 6.79 12.64
CA LEU A 43 9.76 7.97 12.56
C LEU A 43 10.81 7.87 11.45
N LYS A 44 11.17 6.65 11.04
CA LYS A 44 12.21 6.38 10.06
C LYS A 44 11.89 5.10 9.31
N VAL A 45 11.96 5.18 7.98
CA VAL A 45 12.00 4.01 7.09
C VAL A 45 13.39 3.91 6.48
N THR A 46 13.96 2.71 6.44
CA THR A 46 15.28 2.47 5.81
C THR A 46 15.10 1.58 4.59
N LEU A 47 15.75 1.94 3.48
CA LEU A 47 15.75 1.15 2.25
C LEU A 47 17.14 0.55 2.02
N PHE A 48 17.19 -0.76 1.84
CA PHE A 48 18.37 -1.52 1.46
C PHE A 48 18.19 -2.08 0.05
N ILE A 49 19.24 -2.00 -0.77
CA ILE A 49 19.34 -2.71 -2.04
C ILE A 49 20.49 -3.69 -1.88
N GLU A 50 20.18 -4.98 -1.82
CA GLU A 50 21.14 -6.02 -1.48
C GLU A 50 20.81 -7.34 -2.17
N ASN A 51 21.78 -8.24 -2.24
CA ASN A 51 21.55 -9.57 -2.80
C ASN A 51 20.70 -10.41 -1.85
N GLY A 52 19.65 -11.03 -2.36
CA GLY A 52 18.80 -11.93 -1.59
C GLY A 52 17.90 -12.78 -2.49
N ASP A 53 16.78 -13.21 -1.92
CA ASP A 53 15.76 -14.02 -2.59
C ASP A 53 14.48 -13.21 -2.88
N GLY A 54 13.72 -13.65 -3.89
CA GLY A 54 12.48 -13.00 -4.28
C GLY A 54 12.66 -11.58 -4.82
N VAL A 55 11.62 -10.77 -4.74
CA VAL A 55 11.61 -9.39 -5.28
C VAL A 55 12.05 -8.38 -4.22
N ALA A 56 11.36 -8.38 -3.08
CA ALA A 56 11.62 -7.50 -1.95
C ALA A 56 10.84 -7.99 -0.72
N PHE A 57 11.25 -7.55 0.47
CA PHE A 57 10.48 -7.72 1.70
C PHE A 57 10.52 -6.46 2.56
N ALA A 58 9.58 -6.36 3.51
CA ALA A 58 9.51 -5.26 4.46
C ALA A 58 9.31 -5.79 5.87
N ASN A 59 10.12 -5.30 6.82
CA ASN A 59 10.05 -5.68 8.24
C ASN A 59 10.70 -4.58 9.09
N ASN A 60 10.18 -4.33 10.30
CA ASN A 60 10.78 -3.41 11.27
C ASN A 60 11.12 -2.01 10.70
N ASN A 61 10.22 -1.45 9.89
CA ASN A 61 10.42 -0.18 9.18
C ASN A 61 11.63 -0.19 8.21
N GLN A 62 12.01 -1.37 7.73
CA GLN A 62 13.05 -1.56 6.72
C GLN A 62 12.42 -2.20 5.50
N ILE A 63 12.85 -1.74 4.32
CA ILE A 63 12.50 -2.30 3.03
C ILE A 63 13.79 -2.83 2.42
N HIS A 64 13.78 -4.08 2.00
CA HIS A 64 14.93 -4.73 1.38
C HIS A 64 14.52 -5.12 -0.03
N VAL A 65 15.16 -4.55 -1.04
CA VAL A 65 14.92 -4.84 -2.45
C VAL A 65 16.06 -5.67 -2.99
N ASN A 66 15.73 -6.80 -3.64
CA ASN A 66 16.73 -7.73 -4.13
C ASN A 66 17.47 -7.18 -5.36
N ALA A 67 18.77 -6.92 -5.21
CA ALA A 67 19.63 -6.44 -6.27
C ALA A 67 19.71 -7.41 -7.46
N ASN A 68 19.66 -8.72 -7.21
CA ASN A 68 19.66 -9.75 -8.28
C ASN A 68 18.38 -9.67 -9.14
N TYR A 69 17.23 -9.44 -8.50
CA TYR A 69 15.97 -9.22 -9.21
C TYR A 69 16.05 -7.98 -10.09
N LEU A 70 16.53 -6.85 -9.54
CA LEU A 70 16.68 -5.60 -10.29
C LEU A 70 17.64 -5.76 -11.48
N GLY A 71 18.77 -6.45 -11.29
CA GLY A 71 19.78 -6.66 -12.33
C GLY A 71 19.32 -7.57 -13.48
N THR A 72 18.33 -8.43 -13.23
CA THR A 72 17.83 -9.39 -14.22
C THR A 72 16.47 -8.99 -14.83
N TYR A 73 15.78 -8.00 -14.24
CA TYR A 73 14.47 -7.56 -14.68
C TYR A 73 14.46 -7.13 -16.15
N LYS A 74 13.43 -7.57 -16.89
CA LYS A 74 13.22 -7.23 -18.31
C LYS A 74 11.99 -6.35 -18.43
N GLY A 75 12.19 -5.07 -18.75
CA GLY A 75 11.12 -4.09 -18.90
C GLY A 75 11.53 -2.72 -18.38
N ASP A 76 10.53 -1.90 -18.02
CA ASP A 76 10.76 -0.62 -17.39
C ASP A 76 11.11 -0.82 -15.90
N LEU A 77 12.42 -0.95 -15.64
CA LEU A 77 12.96 -1.15 -14.28
C LEU A 77 12.56 -0.04 -13.32
N ARG A 78 12.49 1.21 -13.79
CA ARG A 78 12.12 2.35 -12.94
C ARG A 78 10.67 2.23 -12.50
N ARG A 79 9.77 1.88 -13.42
CA ARG A 79 8.35 1.66 -13.13
C ARG A 79 8.15 0.47 -12.20
N GLU A 80 8.88 -0.63 -12.40
CA GLU A 80 8.80 -1.79 -11.51
C GLU A 80 9.29 -1.45 -10.10
N PHE A 81 10.49 -0.87 -9.99
CA PHE A 81 11.09 -0.51 -8.71
C PHE A 81 10.18 0.43 -7.91
N ASN A 82 9.61 1.44 -8.56
CA ASN A 82 8.63 2.32 -7.93
C ASN A 82 7.41 1.53 -7.45
N GLY A 83 6.83 0.67 -8.29
CA GLY A 83 5.67 -0.16 -7.92
C GLY A 83 5.94 -1.09 -6.73
N VAL A 84 7.10 -1.75 -6.72
CA VAL A 84 7.56 -2.58 -5.59
C VAL A 84 7.70 -1.73 -4.33
N LEU A 85 8.27 -0.53 -4.45
CA LEU A 85 8.44 0.37 -3.33
C LEU A 85 7.07 0.80 -2.78
N TYR A 86 6.10 1.20 -3.61
CA TYR A 86 4.73 1.53 -3.15
C TYR A 86 4.11 0.37 -2.36
N HIS A 87 4.18 -0.84 -2.89
CA HIS A 87 3.65 -2.04 -2.23
C HIS A 87 4.35 -2.29 -0.88
N LYS A 88 5.69 -2.32 -0.84
CA LYS A 88 6.44 -2.65 0.39
C LYS A 88 6.34 -1.55 1.43
N MET A 89 6.23 -0.33 0.98
CA MET A 89 6.01 0.82 1.82
C MET A 89 4.64 0.77 2.51
N THR A 90 3.59 0.30 1.82
CA THR A 90 2.28 0.06 2.45
C THR A 90 2.35 -0.89 3.65
N HIS A 91 3.16 -1.96 3.60
CA HIS A 91 3.32 -2.86 4.75
C HIS A 91 3.85 -2.19 6.01
N ILE A 92 4.66 -1.12 5.87
CA ILE A 92 5.23 -0.41 7.01
C ILE A 92 4.14 0.27 7.84
N TRP A 93 3.16 0.88 7.16
CA TRP A 93 2.18 1.75 7.81
C TRP A 93 0.78 1.14 7.92
N GLN A 94 0.45 0.11 7.13
CA GLN A 94 -0.83 -0.58 7.26
C GLN A 94 -0.92 -1.34 8.59
N TRP A 95 -2.12 -1.39 9.16
CA TRP A 95 -2.43 -2.24 10.29
C TRP A 95 -2.74 -3.67 9.82
N ASP A 96 -2.28 -4.66 10.59
CA ASP A 96 -2.46 -6.09 10.26
C ASP A 96 -3.57 -6.77 11.08
N GLY A 97 -4.41 -5.98 11.75
CA GLY A 97 -5.48 -6.53 12.58
C GLY A 97 -4.96 -7.26 13.82
N ASN A 98 -3.81 -6.86 14.38
CA ASN A 98 -3.12 -7.64 15.43
C ASN A 98 -2.84 -9.08 14.98
N GLY A 99 -2.44 -9.25 13.71
CA GLY A 99 -2.19 -10.55 13.08
C GLY A 99 -3.45 -11.37 12.75
N GLN A 100 -4.65 -10.83 12.96
CA GLN A 100 -5.91 -11.51 12.62
C GLN A 100 -6.32 -11.34 11.17
N THR A 101 -5.75 -10.35 10.47
CA THR A 101 -6.04 -10.13 9.06
C THR A 101 -5.38 -11.20 8.20
N SER A 102 -6.12 -11.76 7.25
CA SER A 102 -5.55 -12.73 6.31
C SER A 102 -4.39 -12.12 5.51
N VAL A 103 -3.34 -12.91 5.25
CA VAL A 103 -2.21 -12.51 4.39
C VAL A 103 -2.70 -11.99 3.05
N ARG A 104 -3.75 -12.59 2.48
CA ARG A 104 -4.31 -12.14 1.20
C ARG A 104 -4.80 -10.70 1.24
N LEU A 105 -5.53 -10.30 2.28
CA LEU A 105 -6.03 -8.93 2.39
C LEU A 105 -4.88 -7.94 2.65
N ILE A 106 -3.88 -8.34 3.45
CA ILE A 106 -2.65 -7.56 3.70
C ILE A 106 -1.87 -7.30 2.42
N GLU A 107 -1.67 -8.33 1.58
CA GLU A 107 -1.04 -8.17 0.26
C GLU A 107 -1.94 -7.40 -0.72
N GLY A 108 -3.25 -7.62 -0.65
CA GLY A 108 -4.23 -6.93 -1.49
C GLY A 108 -4.31 -5.42 -1.24
N ILE A 109 -4.18 -4.98 0.01
CA ILE A 109 -4.11 -3.54 0.35
C ILE A 109 -2.80 -2.94 -0.17
N ALA A 110 -1.68 -3.65 -0.04
CA ALA A 110 -0.40 -3.22 -0.61
C ALA A 110 -0.47 -3.08 -2.14
N ASP A 111 -1.08 -4.06 -2.81
CA ASP A 111 -1.30 -4.03 -4.25
C ASP A 111 -2.34 -2.99 -4.69
N PHE A 112 -3.36 -2.70 -3.88
CA PHE A 112 -4.29 -1.60 -4.11
C PHE A 112 -3.55 -0.25 -4.15
N VAL A 113 -2.62 0.00 -3.22
CA VAL A 113 -1.83 1.24 -3.22
C VAL A 113 -0.95 1.34 -4.47
N ARG A 114 -0.27 0.25 -4.84
CA ARG A 114 0.51 0.16 -6.09
C ARG A 114 -0.35 0.45 -7.32
N LEU A 115 -1.58 -0.09 -7.33
CA LEU A 115 -2.57 0.11 -8.38
C LEU A 115 -2.97 1.59 -8.49
N LYS A 116 -3.39 2.21 -7.39
CA LYS A 116 -3.83 3.62 -7.35
C LYS A 116 -2.71 4.59 -7.68
N ALA A 117 -1.46 4.21 -7.41
CA ALA A 117 -0.26 4.93 -7.85
C ALA A 117 0.05 4.76 -9.35
N ASN A 118 -0.80 4.04 -10.11
CA ASN A 118 -0.63 3.75 -11.53
C ASN A 118 0.63 2.95 -11.86
N TYR A 119 1.04 2.03 -10.97
CA TYR A 119 2.16 1.09 -11.18
C TYR A 119 1.70 -0.36 -11.38
N ILE A 120 0.60 -0.53 -12.11
CA ILE A 120 -0.03 -1.83 -12.40
C ILE A 120 0.89 -2.66 -13.32
N PRO A 121 1.33 -3.86 -12.92
CA PRO A 121 2.01 -4.81 -13.79
C PRO A 121 1.10 -5.28 -14.94
N SER A 122 1.68 -5.47 -16.12
CA SER A 122 0.92 -5.85 -17.33
C SER A 122 0.21 -7.21 -17.23
N HIS A 123 0.67 -8.10 -16.36
CA HIS A 123 0.12 -9.44 -16.17
C HIS A 123 -0.99 -9.50 -15.11
N TRP A 124 -1.30 -8.39 -14.43
CA TRP A 124 -2.38 -8.36 -13.45
C TRP A 124 -3.74 -8.52 -14.11
N VAL A 125 -4.67 -9.10 -13.34
CA VAL A 125 -6.06 -9.22 -13.77
C VAL A 125 -6.70 -7.86 -14.06
N GLN A 126 -7.65 -7.86 -14.99
CA GLN A 126 -8.51 -6.72 -15.27
C GLN A 126 -9.59 -6.57 -14.19
N PRO A 127 -10.19 -5.37 -14.03
CA PRO A 127 -11.33 -5.18 -13.12
C PRO A 127 -12.45 -6.19 -13.38
N GLY A 128 -12.99 -6.79 -12.31
CA GLY A 128 -14.07 -7.79 -12.39
C GLY A 128 -13.65 -9.22 -12.73
N HIS A 129 -12.35 -9.48 -12.94
CA HIS A 129 -11.83 -10.84 -13.16
C HIS A 129 -11.44 -11.52 -11.84
N GLY A 130 -11.46 -12.86 -11.85
CA GLY A 130 -11.16 -13.73 -10.72
C GLY A 130 -12.41 -14.47 -10.23
N ASP A 131 -12.23 -15.66 -9.66
CA ASP A 131 -13.33 -16.51 -9.19
C ASP A 131 -13.71 -16.17 -7.74
N ARG A 132 -12.75 -15.67 -6.96
CA ARG A 132 -12.92 -15.25 -5.56
C ARG A 132 -12.10 -13.99 -5.29
N TRP A 133 -12.68 -13.03 -4.58
CA TRP A 133 -12.07 -11.71 -4.31
C TRP A 133 -10.71 -11.80 -3.60
N ASP A 134 -10.47 -12.86 -2.82
CA ASP A 134 -9.26 -13.14 -2.04
C ASP A 134 -8.43 -14.31 -2.61
N GLN A 135 -8.56 -14.63 -3.91
CA GLN A 135 -7.78 -15.74 -4.49
C GLN A 135 -6.32 -15.37 -4.75
N ARG A 136 -6.05 -14.11 -5.13
CA ARG A 136 -4.72 -13.55 -5.44
C ARG A 136 -4.70 -12.06 -5.07
N SER A 137 -3.53 -11.51 -4.79
CA SER A 137 -3.42 -10.12 -4.31
C SER A 137 -3.85 -9.09 -5.36
N ASP A 138 -3.59 -9.33 -6.65
CA ASP A 138 -4.06 -8.49 -7.76
C ASP A 138 -5.59 -8.51 -7.89
N VAL A 139 -6.23 -9.67 -7.71
CA VAL A 139 -7.70 -9.78 -7.64
C VAL A 139 -8.24 -9.01 -6.43
N THR A 140 -7.61 -9.15 -5.26
CA THR A 140 -8.00 -8.42 -4.05
C THR A 140 -7.82 -6.91 -4.22
N ALA A 141 -6.75 -6.46 -4.87
CA ALA A 141 -6.54 -5.05 -5.17
C ALA A 141 -7.65 -4.49 -6.09
N ARG A 142 -8.07 -5.23 -7.11
CA ARG A 142 -9.21 -4.85 -7.98
C ARG A 142 -10.54 -4.82 -7.22
N PHE A 143 -10.74 -5.77 -6.31
CA PHE A 143 -11.91 -5.78 -5.43
C PHE A 143 -11.93 -4.54 -4.52
N LEU A 144 -10.79 -4.16 -3.93
CA LEU A 144 -10.66 -2.95 -3.12
C LEU A 144 -10.80 -1.66 -3.96
N GLU A 145 -10.31 -1.66 -5.20
CA GLU A 145 -10.51 -0.58 -6.18
C GLU A 145 -12.00 -0.33 -6.43
N TYR A 146 -12.79 -1.38 -6.59
CA TYR A 146 -14.23 -1.26 -6.74
C TYR A 146 -14.89 -0.57 -5.53
N TYR A 147 -14.60 -1.02 -4.31
CA TYR A 147 -15.17 -0.41 -3.09
C TYR A 147 -14.73 1.05 -2.89
N ASP A 148 -13.47 1.36 -3.17
CA ASP A 148 -12.95 2.73 -3.11
C ASP A 148 -13.57 3.63 -4.19
N GLY A 149 -13.93 3.06 -5.35
CA GLY A 149 -14.68 3.74 -6.40
C GLY A 149 -16.13 4.05 -6.02
N LEU A 150 -16.76 3.20 -5.20
CA LEU A 150 -18.09 3.46 -4.64
C LEU A 150 -18.05 4.53 -3.54
N ARG A 151 -16.98 4.51 -2.74
CA ARG A 151 -16.76 5.45 -1.65
C ARG A 151 -15.28 5.77 -1.53
N ASN A 152 -14.93 6.99 -1.90
CA ASN A 152 -13.55 7.47 -1.77
C ASN A 152 -13.05 7.31 -0.32
N GLY A 153 -11.88 6.69 -0.16
CA GLY A 153 -11.27 6.45 1.15
C GLY A 153 -11.82 5.22 1.87
N PHE A 154 -12.53 4.31 1.18
CA PHE A 154 -13.00 3.06 1.78
C PHE A 154 -11.83 2.25 2.37
N VAL A 155 -10.75 2.09 1.60
CA VAL A 155 -9.58 1.30 2.02
C VAL A 155 -8.84 1.96 3.17
N ALA A 156 -8.83 3.30 3.21
CA ALA A 156 -8.31 4.10 4.33
C ALA A 156 -8.98 3.73 5.65
N GLU A 157 -10.30 3.72 5.63
CA GLU A 157 -11.13 3.46 6.81
C GLU A 157 -11.08 2.00 7.22
N LEU A 158 -10.98 1.08 6.24
CA LEU A 158 -10.70 -0.33 6.52
C LEU A 158 -9.37 -0.48 7.27
N ASN A 159 -8.30 0.14 6.77
CA ASN A 159 -6.99 0.12 7.43
C ASN A 159 -7.05 0.69 8.85
N LYS A 160 -7.74 1.83 9.06
CA LYS A 160 -7.95 2.41 10.39
C LYS A 160 -8.67 1.44 11.33
N LYS A 161 -9.74 0.76 10.86
CA LYS A 161 -10.48 -0.23 11.66
C LYS A 161 -9.62 -1.45 12.01
N MET A 162 -8.63 -1.78 11.19
CA MET A 162 -7.69 -2.88 11.47
C MET A 162 -6.66 -2.57 12.56
N ARG A 163 -6.67 -1.39 13.19
CA ARG A 163 -5.68 -1.00 14.20
C ARG A 163 -5.51 -1.97 15.36
N SER A 164 -6.61 -2.59 15.82
CA SER A 164 -6.62 -3.40 17.04
C SER A 164 -7.19 -4.81 16.84
N GLY A 165 -7.48 -5.20 15.61
CA GLY A 165 -8.15 -6.46 15.30
C GLY A 165 -8.73 -6.46 13.89
N TYR A 166 -9.20 -7.62 13.43
CA TYR A 166 -9.87 -7.73 12.14
C TYR A 166 -11.18 -8.50 12.25
N ASN A 167 -12.21 -8.01 11.57
CA ASN A 167 -13.47 -8.69 11.38
C ASN A 167 -13.96 -8.47 9.94
N ALA A 168 -14.39 -9.54 9.26
CA ALA A 168 -14.89 -9.45 7.88
C ALA A 168 -16.14 -8.55 7.76
N GLY A 169 -16.90 -8.38 8.84
CA GLY A 169 -18.03 -7.47 8.94
C GLY A 169 -17.66 -6.00 8.74
N TYR A 170 -16.38 -5.61 8.84
CA TYR A 170 -15.95 -4.25 8.54
C TYR A 170 -16.31 -3.81 7.11
N PHE A 171 -16.30 -4.72 6.13
CA PHE A 171 -16.73 -4.42 4.76
C PHE A 171 -18.21 -4.00 4.72
N VAL A 172 -19.06 -4.71 5.44
CA VAL A 172 -20.51 -4.42 5.52
C VAL A 172 -20.76 -3.11 6.26
N GLU A 173 -20.07 -2.89 7.38
CA GLU A 173 -20.19 -1.65 8.15
C GLU A 173 -19.79 -0.42 7.32
N LEU A 174 -18.69 -0.53 6.56
CA LEU A 174 -18.19 0.55 5.73
C LEU A 174 -19.06 0.78 4.49
N ASP A 175 -19.60 -0.28 3.87
CA ASP A 175 -20.54 -0.18 2.75
C ASP A 175 -21.89 0.43 3.18
N TYR A 176 -22.41 0.03 4.35
CA TYR A 176 -23.65 0.60 4.89
C TYR A 176 -23.48 2.10 5.18
N LYS A 177 -22.37 2.49 5.82
CA LYS A 177 -22.06 3.91 6.05
C LYS A 177 -21.95 4.68 4.73
N ALA A 178 -21.43 4.09 3.66
CA ALA A 178 -21.37 4.72 2.34
C ALA A 178 -22.75 5.02 1.75
N LYS A 179 -23.70 4.10 1.93
CA LYS A 179 -25.04 4.18 1.32
C LYS A 179 -26.04 5.01 2.12
N TYR A 180 -25.89 5.06 3.44
CA TYR A 180 -26.92 5.58 4.34
C TYR A 180 -26.42 6.54 5.43
N GLY A 181 -25.11 6.75 5.55
CA GLY A 181 -24.53 7.63 6.57
C GLY A 181 -24.09 8.97 6.00
N ASN A 182 -24.77 10.05 6.40
CA ASN A 182 -24.24 11.41 6.36
C ASN A 182 -23.31 11.63 7.56
#